data_AF-A0A7V4AKZ4-F1
#
_entry.id   AF-A0A7V4AKZ4-F1
#
_cell.length_a   1.000
_cell.length_b   1.000
_cell.length_c   1.000
_cell.angle_alpha   90.00
_cell.angle_beta   90.00
_cell.angle_gamma   90.00
#
_symmetry.space_group_name_H-M   'P 1'
#
loop_
_entity.id
_entity.type
_entity.pdbx_description
1 polymer ?
#
loop_
_entity_poly.entity_id
_entity_poly.type
_entity_poly.pdbx_seq_one_letter_code
_entity_poly.pdbx_strand_id
1 'polypeptide(L)'
;LKSDPLGDPLICPEAILALGLATEEELSQVKATTLKVGELLRNFFAQRGLDLIDFKLEFGKRNGEILLADEISPDTMRLWDQKTGEPMDKDRFRKDLGGVEEAYQEVLRRVLRG
;
A
#
# COMPACT_ATOMS: atom_id res chain seq x y z
N LEU A 1 1.61 -13.21 -6.36
CA LEU A 1 2.52 -13.15 -7.53
C LEU A 1 2.02 -12.05 -8.43
N LYS A 2 2.85 -11.07 -8.84
CA LYS A 2 2.40 -10.06 -9.81
C LYS A 2 2.38 -10.68 -11.20
N SER A 3 1.19 -11.04 -11.67
CA SER A 3 0.94 -11.72 -12.94
C SER A 3 -0.53 -11.55 -13.32
N ASP A 4 -0.83 -10.52 -14.11
CA ASP A 4 -2.18 -10.24 -14.63
C ASP A 4 -2.85 -11.46 -15.29
N PRO A 5 -2.16 -12.30 -16.10
CA PRO A 5 -2.79 -13.49 -16.69
C PRO A 5 -3.29 -14.52 -15.67
N LEU A 6 -2.74 -14.48 -14.45
CA LEU A 6 -3.11 -15.38 -13.35
C LEU A 6 -4.01 -14.67 -12.33
N GLY A 7 -4.35 -13.40 -12.54
CA GLY A 7 -5.17 -12.61 -11.63
C GLY A 7 -4.50 -12.35 -10.28
N ASP A 8 -3.18 -12.17 -10.27
CA ASP A 8 -2.39 -11.87 -9.06
C ASP A 8 -2.64 -12.81 -7.86
N PRO A 9 -2.39 -14.13 -7.99
CA PRO A 9 -2.73 -15.07 -6.95
C PRO A 9 -1.95 -14.78 -5.67
N LEU A 10 -2.61 -14.96 -4.51
CA LEU A 10 -1.93 -14.96 -3.23
C LEU A 10 -0.94 -16.13 -3.20
N ILE A 11 0.30 -15.85 -2.77
CA ILE A 11 1.36 -16.85 -2.64
C ILE A 11 1.94 -16.80 -1.23
N CYS A 12 2.31 -17.96 -0.70
CA CYS A 12 2.97 -18.08 0.58
C CYS A 12 4.50 -17.89 0.45
N PRO A 13 5.23 -17.62 1.56
CA PRO A 13 6.68 -17.54 1.57
C PRO A 13 7.39 -18.72 0.91
N GLU A 14 6.88 -19.95 1.12
CA GLU A 14 7.46 -21.17 0.58
C GLU A 14 7.38 -21.18 -0.96
N ALA A 15 6.27 -20.67 -1.53
CA ALA A 15 6.14 -20.53 -2.97
C ALA A 15 7.09 -19.44 -3.53
N ILE A 16 7.33 -18.35 -2.80
CA ILE A 16 8.30 -17.31 -3.19
C ILE A 16 9.70 -17.90 -3.31
N LEU A 17 10.13 -18.69 -2.32
CA LEU A 17 11.43 -19.35 -2.29
C LEU A 17 11.53 -20.43 -3.38
N ALA A 18 10.52 -21.30 -3.50
CA ALA A 18 10.51 -22.38 -4.48
C ALA A 18 10.53 -21.88 -5.94
N LEU A 19 9.90 -20.74 -6.20
CA LEU A 19 9.93 -20.08 -7.52
C LEU A 19 11.18 -19.22 -7.75
N GLY A 20 12.06 -19.09 -6.76
CA GLY A 20 13.28 -18.29 -6.86
C GLY A 20 13.02 -16.78 -7.00
N LEU A 21 11.88 -16.29 -6.49
CA LEU A 21 11.49 -14.88 -6.63
C LEU A 21 12.25 -13.95 -5.66
N ALA A 22 12.71 -14.50 -4.53
CA ALA A 22 13.53 -13.81 -3.53
C ALA A 22 14.28 -14.85 -2.68
N THR A 23 15.38 -14.45 -2.04
CA THR A 23 16.03 -15.25 -0.99
C THR A 23 15.33 -15.09 0.36
N GLU A 24 15.62 -15.96 1.33
CA GLU A 24 15.10 -15.83 2.70
C GLU A 24 15.50 -14.50 3.37
N GLU A 25 16.73 -14.04 3.11
CA GLU A 25 17.26 -12.78 3.61
C GLU A 25 16.50 -11.59 3.00
N GLU A 26 16.30 -11.59 1.68
CA GLU A 26 15.54 -10.56 0.98
C GLU A 26 14.08 -10.53 1.45
N LEU A 27 13.44 -11.69 1.61
CA LEU A 27 12.07 -11.78 2.08
C LEU A 27 11.92 -11.25 3.52
N SER A 28 12.92 -11.53 4.37
CA SER A 28 12.97 -11.00 5.74
C SER A 28 13.12 -9.48 5.74
N GLN A 29 13.99 -8.92 4.86
CA GLN A 29 14.18 -7.49 4.70
C GLN A 29 12.91 -6.78 4.17
N VAL A 30 12.23 -7.38 3.19
CA VAL A 30 10.95 -6.90 2.65
C VAL A 30 9.89 -6.85 3.75
N LYS A 31 9.77 -7.93 4.54
CA LYS A 31 8.81 -7.99 5.65
C LYS A 31 9.09 -6.93 6.72
N ALA A 32 10.34 -6.81 7.15
CA ALA A 32 10.75 -5.81 8.14
C ALA A 32 10.47 -4.38 7.65
N THR A 33 10.81 -4.09 6.40
CA THR A 33 10.55 -2.77 5.79
C THR A 33 9.06 -2.49 5.68
N THR A 34 8.26 -3.48 5.26
CA THR A 34 6.80 -3.35 5.14
C THR A 34 6.15 -3.01 6.48
N LEU A 35 6.54 -3.69 7.56
CA LEU A 35 6.01 -3.41 8.89
C LEU A 35 6.37 -1.99 9.35
N LYS A 36 7.63 -1.57 9.16
CA LYS A 36 8.08 -0.22 9.50
C LYS A 36 7.33 0.85 8.71
N VAL A 37 7.13 0.66 7.40
CA VAL A 37 6.34 1.57 6.57
C VAL A 37 4.90 1.63 7.06
N GLY A 38 4.29 0.49 7.40
CA GLY A 38 2.94 0.44 7.94
C GLY A 38 2.78 1.24 9.24
N GLU A 39 3.73 1.14 10.16
CA GLU A 39 3.73 1.95 11.39
C GLU A 39 3.82 3.45 11.11
N LEU A 40 4.73 3.85 10.22
CA LEU A 40 4.94 5.24 9.84
C LEU A 40 3.69 5.82 9.16
N LEU A 41 3.14 5.13 8.16
CA LEU A 41 1.96 5.58 7.42
C LEU A 41 0.72 5.63 8.33
N ARG A 42 0.50 4.62 9.17
CA ARG A 42 -0.63 4.61 10.12
C ARG A 42 -0.59 5.83 11.04
N ASN A 43 0.57 6.13 11.62
CA ASN A 43 0.73 7.30 12.49
C ASN A 43 0.57 8.61 11.71
N PHE A 44 1.13 8.68 10.50
CA PHE A 44 1.06 9.86 9.64
C PHE A 44 -0.37 10.21 9.22
N PHE A 45 -1.17 9.22 8.83
CA PHE A 45 -2.57 9.41 8.42
C PHE A 45 -3.50 9.63 9.60
N ALA A 46 -3.28 8.96 10.74
CA ALA A 46 -4.10 9.16 11.93
C ALA A 46 -4.08 10.63 12.41
N GLN A 47 -2.92 11.29 12.39
CA GLN A 47 -2.79 12.72 12.71
C GLN A 47 -3.55 13.63 11.73
N ARG A 48 -3.94 13.10 10.57
CA ARG A 48 -4.65 13.79 9.49
C ARG A 48 -6.12 13.40 9.41
N GLY A 49 -6.65 12.70 10.41
CA GLY A 49 -8.04 12.28 10.46
C GLY A 49 -8.37 11.16 9.47
N LEU A 50 -7.39 10.33 9.10
CA LEU A 50 -7.54 9.22 8.16
C LEU A 50 -7.06 7.92 8.82
N ASP A 51 -7.86 6.86 8.71
CA ASP A 51 -7.46 5.51 9.08
C ASP A 51 -6.85 4.79 7.88
N LEU A 52 -5.66 4.23 8.07
CA LEU A 52 -5.03 3.33 7.12
C LEU A 52 -5.54 1.91 7.36
N ILE A 53 -6.41 1.41 6.48
CA ILE A 53 -7.02 0.08 6.60
C ILE A 53 -6.06 -1.00 6.12
N ASP A 54 -5.49 -0.83 4.93
CA ASP A 54 -4.45 -1.66 4.34
C ASP A 54 -3.69 -0.89 3.25
N PHE A 55 -2.57 -1.47 2.79
CA PHE A 55 -1.75 -0.90 1.73
C PHE A 55 -0.97 -1.99 0.98
N LYS A 56 -0.55 -1.69 -0.24
CA LYS A 56 0.32 -2.51 -1.09
C LYS A 56 1.63 -1.77 -1.31
N LEU A 57 2.76 -2.48 -1.15
CA LEU A 57 4.09 -2.00 -1.54
C LEU A 57 4.66 -2.90 -2.64
N GLU A 58 5.50 -2.32 -3.48
CA GLU A 58 6.35 -3.07 -4.40
C GLU A 58 7.82 -2.75 -4.11
N PHE A 59 8.66 -3.76 -4.23
CA PHE A 59 10.08 -3.66 -3.97
C PHE A 59 10.87 -3.99 -5.23
N GLY A 60 11.93 -3.23 -5.46
CA GLY A 60 12.90 -3.48 -6.51
C GLY A 60 14.27 -3.80 -5.92
N LYS A 61 15.14 -4.40 -6.74
CA LYS A 61 16.54 -4.64 -6.37
C LYS A 61 17.46 -3.79 -7.24
N ARG A 62 18.36 -3.04 -6.62
CA ARG A 62 19.39 -2.25 -7.31
C ARG A 62 20.73 -2.45 -6.61
N ASN A 63 21.75 -2.86 -7.35
CA ASN A 63 23.11 -3.10 -6.83
C ASN A 63 23.16 -4.05 -5.62
N GLY A 64 22.26 -5.04 -5.56
CA GLY A 64 22.19 -5.96 -4.43
C GLY A 64 21.25 -5.51 -3.30
N GLU A 65 20.83 -4.25 -3.28
CA GLU A 65 19.99 -3.69 -2.22
C GLU A 65 18.50 -3.74 -2.60
N ILE A 66 17.66 -4.12 -1.62
CA ILE A 66 16.21 -4.04 -1.72
C ILE A 66 15.76 -2.62 -1.41
N LEU A 67 15.04 -2.02 -2.36
CA LEU A 67 14.51 -0.67 -2.28
C LEU A 67 12.99 -0.69 -2.40
N LEU A 68 12.32 0.14 -1.61
CA LEU A 68 10.92 0.45 -1.84
C LEU A 68 10.78 1.19 -3.18
N ALA A 69 9.83 0.76 -4.00
CA ALA A 69 9.59 1.28 -5.33
C ALA A 69 8.10 1.57 -5.55
N ASP A 70 7.72 1.75 -6.81
CA ASP A 70 6.34 2.03 -7.24
C ASP A 70 5.76 3.28 -6.57
N GLU A 71 4.51 3.23 -6.10
CA GLU A 71 3.80 4.40 -5.58
C GLU A 71 3.18 4.15 -4.20
N ILE A 72 3.03 5.26 -3.46
CA ILE A 72 2.22 5.35 -2.24
C ILE A 72 1.16 6.41 -2.52
N SER A 73 -0.04 5.95 -2.88
CA SER A 73 -1.17 6.82 -3.27
C SER A 73 -2.50 6.20 -2.84
N PRO A 74 -3.63 6.93 -2.93
CA PRO A 74 -4.95 6.35 -2.68
C PRO A 74 -5.33 5.21 -3.66
N ASP A 75 -4.53 4.95 -4.70
CA ASP A 75 -4.67 3.76 -5.55
C ASP A 75 -4.15 2.48 -4.88
N THR A 76 -3.08 2.62 -4.07
CA THR A 76 -2.36 1.51 -3.41
C THR A 76 -2.63 1.40 -1.91
N MET A 77 -3.45 2.29 -1.35
CA MET A 77 -3.84 2.30 0.06
C MET A 77 -5.35 2.40 0.20
N ARG A 78 -5.92 1.71 1.21
CA ARG A 78 -7.28 1.99 1.69
C ARG A 78 -7.22 3.01 2.83
N LEU A 79 -7.80 4.18 2.60
CA LEU A 79 -7.80 5.31 3.51
C LEU A 79 -9.23 5.72 3.80
N TRP A 80 -9.67 5.60 5.05
CA TRP A 80 -11.03 5.96 5.44
C TRP A 80 -11.02 7.19 6.31
N ASP A 81 -12.00 8.07 6.14
CA ASP A 81 -12.16 9.24 7.01
C ASP A 81 -12.55 8.80 8.43
N GLN A 82 -11.78 9.22 9.44
CA GLN A 82 -11.98 8.78 10.82
C GLN A 82 -13.33 9.21 11.43
N LYS A 83 -13.93 10.28 10.94
CA LYS A 83 -15.17 10.82 11.51
C LYS A 83 -16.39 10.15 10.90
N THR A 84 -16.33 9.88 9.60
CA THR A 84 -17.49 9.42 8.82
C THR A 84 -17.40 7.93 8.45
N GLY A 85 -16.20 7.36 8.47
CA GLY A 85 -15.93 6.01 7.95
C GLY A 85 -15.97 5.93 6.42
N GLU A 86 -16.05 7.05 5.71
CA GLU A 86 -16.14 7.04 4.25
C GLU A 86 -14.81 6.67 3.59
N PRO A 87 -14.82 5.81 2.55
CA PRO A 87 -13.63 5.54 1.74
C PRO A 87 -13.17 6.79 1.00
N MET A 88 -11.88 7.12 1.15
CA MET A 88 -11.19 8.26 0.51
C MET A 88 -10.17 7.80 -0.53
N ASP A 89 -10.36 6.61 -1.08
CA ASP A 89 -9.41 5.88 -1.92
C ASP A 89 -10.09 5.23 -3.14
N LYS A 90 -9.34 4.41 -3.89
CA LYS A 90 -9.82 3.72 -5.10
C LYS A 90 -11.06 2.85 -4.89
N ASP A 91 -11.39 2.45 -3.67
CA ASP A 91 -12.65 1.77 -3.38
C ASP A 91 -13.87 2.61 -3.77
N ARG A 92 -13.78 3.94 -3.83
CA ARG A 92 -14.85 4.78 -4.36
C ARG A 92 -15.17 4.47 -5.82
N PHE A 93 -14.14 4.17 -6.61
CA PHE A 93 -14.31 3.70 -7.99
C PHE A 93 -14.78 2.24 -8.02
N ARG A 94 -14.13 1.34 -7.25
CA ARG A 94 -14.45 -0.10 -7.28
C ARG A 94 -15.87 -0.43 -6.82
N LYS A 95 -16.48 0.43 -6.01
CA LYS A 95 -17.82 0.26 -5.42
C LYS A 95 -18.85 1.26 -5.96
N ASP A 96 -18.52 1.96 -7.05
CA ASP A 96 -19.42 2.93 -7.71
C ASP A 96 -19.98 4.02 -6.77
N LEU A 97 -19.16 4.50 -5.82
CA LEU A 97 -19.55 5.51 -4.82
C LEU A 97 -19.47 6.96 -5.34
N GLY A 98 -18.89 7.16 -6.52
CA GLY A 98 -18.62 8.49 -7.10
C GLY A 98 -17.62 9.32 -6.28
N GLY A 99 -17.34 10.54 -6.70
CA GLY A 99 -16.51 11.48 -5.94
C GLY A 99 -15.03 11.05 -5.80
N VAL A 100 -14.49 10.34 -6.79
CA VAL A 100 -13.14 9.74 -6.71
C VAL A 100 -12.08 10.84 -6.69
N GLU A 101 -12.16 11.80 -7.62
CA GLU A 101 -11.18 12.88 -7.71
C GLU A 101 -11.22 13.77 -6.47
N GLU A 102 -12.41 14.10 -5.98
CA GLU A 102 -12.63 14.93 -4.80
C GLU A 102 -12.04 14.27 -3.55
N ALA A 103 -12.20 12.95 -3.40
CA ALA A 103 -11.58 12.20 -2.32
C ALA A 103 -10.05 12.26 -2.39
N TYR A 104 -9.47 12.12 -3.58
CA TYR A 104 -8.01 12.16 -3.76
C TYR A 104 -7.44 13.55 -3.49
N GLN A 105 -8.14 14.60 -3.94
CA GLN A 105 -7.79 16.00 -3.64
C GLN A 105 -7.90 16.28 -2.14
N GLU A 106 -8.90 15.72 -1.46
CA GLU A 106 -9.08 15.85 -0.02
C GLU A 106 -7.96 15.15 0.76
N VAL A 107 -7.54 13.94 0.35
CA VAL A 107 -6.37 13.28 0.91
C VAL A 107 -5.12 14.13 0.70
N LEU A 108 -4.87 14.62 -0.52
CA LEU A 108 -3.74 15.51 -0.81
C LEU A 108 -3.74 16.76 0.08
N ARG A 109 -4.90 17.40 0.24
CA ARG A 109 -5.06 18.58 1.10
C ARG A 109 -4.72 18.28 2.56
N ARG A 110 -5.07 17.09 3.07
CA ARG A 110 -4.73 16.65 4.44
C ARG A 110 -3.25 16.32 4.57
N VAL A 111 -2.66 15.70 3.55
CA VAL A 111 -1.23 15.37 3.49
C VAL A 111 -0.37 16.63 3.55
N LEU A 112 -0.71 17.65 2.75
CA LEU A 112 0.04 18.92 2.65
C LEU A 112 -0.14 19.87 3.83
N ARG A 113 -1.13 19.63 4.69
CA ARG A 113 -1.27 20.36 5.97
C ARG A 113 -0.28 19.76 6.97
N GLY A 114 0.95 20.26 6.93
CA GLY A 114 1.99 20.09 7.95
C GLY A 114 2.14 21.36 8.77
#